data_AF-A0A970L1C6-F1
#
_entry.id   AF-A0A970L1C6-F1
#
_cell.length_a   1.000
_cell.length_b   1.000
_cell.length_c   1.000
_cell.angle_alpha   90.00
_cell.angle_beta   90.00
_cell.angle_gamma   90.00
#
_symmetry.space_group_name_H-M   'P 1'
#
loop_
_entity.id
_entity.type
_entity.pdbx_description
1 polymer ?
#
loop_
_entity_poly.entity_id
_entity_poly.type
_entity_poly.pdbx_seq_one_letter_code
_entity_poly.pdbx_strand_id
1 'polypeptide(L)'
;EGATEYFALPVYLKRSGYSLAEHGTEIVNCRGKDAIPLYWRLFKAYGYNCYAIFDCDKNASKTRDVFNGIFCEEEWDTEAENCIVRADYAYFGKDFESYLRTAIEDYTSMEQTISEKYHISSKPGKAKAIAQHIEEIPHFIKDIADKLLIIELLGQN
;
A
#
# COMPACT_ATOMS: atom_id res chain seq x y z
N GLU A 1 -3.56 1.90 4.05
CA GLU A 1 -4.43 2.84 4.79
C GLU A 1 -5.86 2.34 4.95
N GLY A 2 -6.48 1.94 3.83
CA GLY A 2 -7.90 1.62 3.77
C GLY A 2 -8.21 0.20 3.30
N ALA A 3 -9.47 0.00 2.92
CA ALA A 3 -9.98 -1.30 2.49
C ALA A 3 -9.46 -1.73 1.11
N THR A 4 -9.19 -0.79 0.20
CA THR A 4 -8.73 -1.11 -1.16
C THR A 4 -7.40 -1.85 -1.10
N GLU A 5 -6.43 -1.29 -0.40
CA GLU A 5 -5.08 -1.85 -0.24
C GLU A 5 -5.12 -3.11 0.63
N TYR A 6 -5.93 -3.13 1.69
CA TYR A 6 -6.13 -4.31 2.53
C TYR A 6 -6.56 -5.54 1.74
N PHE A 7 -7.40 -5.37 0.71
CA PHE A 7 -7.86 -6.49 -0.12
C PHE A 7 -6.97 -6.77 -1.33
N ALA A 8 -6.28 -5.76 -1.89
CA ALA A 8 -5.46 -5.92 -3.09
C ALA A 8 -4.00 -6.33 -2.78
N LEU A 9 -3.36 -5.73 -1.80
CA LEU A 9 -1.95 -5.98 -1.46
C LEU A 9 -1.64 -7.46 -1.13
N PRO A 10 -2.45 -8.18 -0.33
CA PRO A 10 -2.17 -9.60 -0.08
C PRO A 10 -2.12 -10.44 -1.35
N VAL A 11 -2.96 -10.10 -2.34
CA VAL A 11 -2.99 -10.79 -3.63
C VAL A 11 -1.72 -10.50 -4.40
N TYR A 12 -1.33 -9.23 -4.51
CA TYR A 12 -0.12 -8.83 -5.21
C TYR A 12 1.15 -9.42 -4.60
N LEU A 13 1.33 -9.31 -3.28
CA LEU A 13 2.49 -9.85 -2.58
C LEU A 13 2.60 -11.36 -2.75
N LYS A 14 1.50 -12.09 -2.60
CA LYS A 14 1.50 -13.55 -2.82
C LYS A 14 1.91 -13.89 -4.26
N ARG A 15 1.43 -13.14 -5.25
CA ARG A 15 1.77 -13.35 -6.66
C ARG A 15 3.20 -12.93 -7.00
N SER A 16 3.80 -12.02 -6.23
CA SER A 16 5.23 -11.67 -6.34
C SER A 16 6.15 -12.67 -5.63
N GLY A 17 5.61 -13.69 -4.97
CA GLY A 17 6.36 -14.69 -4.22
C GLY A 17 6.54 -14.39 -2.73
N TYR A 18 5.98 -13.28 -2.22
CA TYR A 18 6.01 -12.96 -0.79
C TYR A 18 4.76 -13.50 -0.09
N SER A 19 4.92 -14.59 0.66
CA SER A 19 3.83 -15.19 1.42
C SER A 19 3.72 -14.57 2.81
N LEU A 20 2.67 -13.76 3.03
CA LEU A 20 2.39 -13.14 4.34
C LEU A 20 2.46 -14.16 5.51
N ALA A 21 1.88 -15.35 5.31
CA ALA A 21 1.84 -16.40 6.33
C ALA A 21 3.22 -17.03 6.59
N GLU A 22 4.05 -17.17 5.56
CA GLU A 22 5.41 -17.71 5.70
C GLU A 22 6.31 -16.78 6.50
N HIS A 23 6.16 -15.47 6.27
CA HIS A 23 6.93 -14.41 6.92
C HIS A 23 6.28 -13.88 8.20
N GLY A 24 5.23 -14.53 8.72
CA GLY A 24 4.50 -14.07 9.92
C GLY A 24 3.99 -12.62 9.84
N THR A 25 3.71 -12.13 8.62
CA THR A 25 3.31 -10.75 8.35
C THR A 25 1.79 -10.63 8.33
N GLU A 26 1.24 -9.68 9.08
CA GLU A 26 -0.20 -9.38 9.08
C GLU A 26 -0.45 -7.97 8.54
N ILE A 27 -1.48 -7.82 7.70
CA ILE A 27 -1.89 -6.50 7.18
C ILE A 27 -3.00 -5.93 8.06
N VAL A 28 -2.73 -4.79 8.69
CA VAL A 28 -3.71 -4.11 9.56
C VAL A 28 -4.38 -2.97 8.81
N ASN A 29 -5.70 -3.05 8.63
CA ASN A 29 -6.49 -1.93 8.12
C ASN A 29 -6.70 -0.88 9.22
N CYS A 30 -6.00 0.25 9.11
CA CYS A 30 -6.06 1.35 10.09
C CYS A 30 -7.34 2.19 9.99
N ARG A 31 -8.18 1.98 8.97
CA ARG A 31 -9.43 2.73 8.70
C ARG A 31 -9.20 4.23 8.49
N GLY A 32 -8.12 4.55 7.78
CA GLY A 32 -7.76 5.93 7.40
C GLY A 32 -6.37 6.34 7.90
N LYS A 33 -5.75 7.27 7.17
CA LYS A 33 -4.39 7.76 7.41
C LYS A 33 -4.15 8.27 8.84
N ASP A 34 -5.10 9.04 9.38
CA ASP A 34 -4.97 9.69 10.68
C ASP A 34 -4.84 8.70 11.86
N ALA A 35 -5.24 7.43 11.67
CA ALA A 35 -5.13 6.38 12.68
C ALA A 35 -3.81 5.59 12.62
N ILE A 36 -3.06 5.66 11.51
CA ILE A 36 -1.79 4.92 11.34
C ILE A 36 -0.79 5.26 12.46
N PRO A 37 -0.59 6.54 12.85
CA PRO A 37 0.32 6.89 13.95
C PRO A 37 0.00 6.23 15.29
N LEU A 38 -1.27 5.93 15.57
CA LEU A 38 -1.70 5.26 16.80
C LEU A 38 -1.26 3.79 16.77
N TYR A 39 -1.60 3.07 15.70
CA TYR A 39 -1.22 1.66 15.53
C TYR A 39 0.28 1.48 15.47
N TRP A 40 0.98 2.38 14.76
CA TRP A 40 2.44 2.38 14.68
C TRP A 40 3.09 2.39 16.06
N ARG A 41 2.73 3.37 16.90
CA ARG A 41 3.28 3.51 18.24
C ARG A 41 2.92 2.32 19.13
N LEU A 42 1.68 1.84 19.03
CA LEU A 42 1.22 0.69 19.79
C LEU A 42 2.03 -0.57 19.45
N PHE A 43 2.11 -0.95 18.18
CA PHE A 43 2.79 -2.18 17.76
C PHE A 43 4.30 -2.10 17.97
N LYS A 44 4.92 -0.96 17.68
CA LYS A 44 6.35 -0.75 17.98
C LYS A 44 6.64 -0.90 19.47
N ALA A 45 5.79 -0.35 20.35
CA ALA A 45 5.94 -0.50 21.81
C ALA A 45 5.84 -1.96 22.29
N TYR A 46 5.14 -2.82 21.56
CA TYR A 46 5.02 -4.25 21.85
C TYR A 46 6.09 -5.12 21.17
N GLY A 47 7.08 -4.53 20.50
CA GLY A 47 8.16 -5.31 19.90
C GLY A 47 7.90 -5.79 18.47
N TYR A 48 6.84 -5.31 17.81
CA TYR A 48 6.55 -5.70 16.43
C TYR A 48 7.36 -4.85 15.44
N ASN A 49 7.77 -5.50 14.36
CA ASN A 49 8.20 -4.82 13.14
C ASN A 49 6.97 -4.21 12.44
N CYS A 50 7.12 -3.00 11.91
CA CYS A 50 6.00 -2.29 11.28
C CYS A 50 6.45 -1.67 9.96
N TYR A 51 5.54 -1.72 8.99
CA TYR A 51 5.66 -1.05 7.70
C TYR A 51 4.33 -0.37 7.38
N ALA A 52 4.33 0.93 7.11
CA ALA A 52 3.11 1.68 6.82
C ALA A 52 2.90 1.88 5.31
N ILE A 53 1.66 1.79 4.84
CA ILE A 53 1.30 2.12 3.45
C ILE A 53 0.11 3.07 3.48
N PHE A 54 0.21 4.22 2.81
CA PHE A 54 -0.82 5.28 2.83
C PHE A 54 -0.84 6.15 1.59
N ASP A 55 -1.88 6.96 1.43
CA ASP A 55 -2.02 7.93 0.36
C ASP A 55 -1.62 9.35 0.84
N CYS A 56 -1.01 10.16 -0.02
CA CYS A 56 -0.72 11.56 0.29
C CYS A 56 -1.91 12.50 0.01
N ASP A 57 -2.94 12.04 -0.72
CA ASP A 57 -4.16 12.80 -1.08
C ASP A 57 -3.90 14.16 -1.75
N LYS A 58 -2.76 14.32 -2.44
CA LYS A 58 -2.27 15.64 -2.89
C LYS A 58 -2.12 16.70 -1.79
N ASN A 59 -1.93 16.26 -0.55
CA ASN A 59 -1.81 17.14 0.60
C ASN A 59 -0.56 16.81 1.42
N ALA A 60 0.57 17.32 0.94
CA ALA A 60 1.88 17.16 1.56
C ALA A 60 1.92 17.70 3.00
N SER A 61 1.28 18.83 3.29
CA SER A 61 1.28 19.41 4.64
C SER A 61 0.47 18.58 5.62
N LYS A 62 -0.75 18.15 5.26
CA LYS A 62 -1.54 17.25 6.11
C LYS A 62 -0.81 15.94 6.36
N THR A 63 -0.19 15.36 5.33
CA THR A 63 0.59 14.12 5.48
C THR A 63 1.76 14.31 6.45
N ARG A 64 2.48 15.42 6.30
CA ARG A 64 3.55 15.82 7.23
C ARG A 64 3.05 15.95 8.67
N ASP A 65 1.89 16.58 8.88
CA ASP A 65 1.33 16.77 10.22
C ASP A 65 0.94 15.44 10.87
N VAL A 66 0.31 14.52 10.12
CA VAL A 66 -0.09 13.20 10.61
C VAL A 66 1.11 12.37 11.04
N PHE A 67 2.19 12.38 10.25
CA PHE A 67 3.38 11.56 10.47
C PHE A 67 4.53 12.28 11.14
N ASN A 68 4.29 13.49 11.66
CA ASN A 68 5.31 14.27 12.35
C ASN A 68 5.93 13.46 13.51
N GLY A 69 7.26 13.35 13.49
CA GLY A 69 8.03 12.57 14.46
C GLY A 69 7.90 11.05 14.31
N ILE A 70 7.32 10.56 13.21
CA ILE A 70 7.29 9.13 12.84
C ILE A 70 8.03 8.92 11.52
N PHE A 71 7.59 9.59 10.45
CA PHE A 71 8.20 9.49 9.12
C PHE A 71 8.69 10.86 8.66
N CYS A 72 9.83 10.87 7.97
CA CYS A 72 10.47 12.09 7.49
C CYS A 72 10.74 12.00 5.99
N GLU A 73 10.29 13.01 5.26
CA GLU A 73 10.67 13.32 3.89
C GLU A 73 11.06 14.80 3.83
N GLU A 74 12.00 15.16 2.96
CA GLU A 74 12.29 16.58 2.68
C GLU A 74 11.04 17.26 2.09
N GLU A 75 10.41 16.57 1.13
CA GLU A 75 9.16 16.95 0.52
C GLU A 75 8.34 15.69 0.19
N TRP A 76 7.05 15.72 0.53
CA TRP A 76 6.12 14.66 0.16
C TRP A 76 5.69 14.85 -1.29
N ASP A 77 6.17 13.97 -2.17
CA ASP A 77 5.73 13.92 -3.56
C ASP A 77 4.22 13.62 -3.64
N THR A 78 3.49 14.39 -4.44
CA THR A 78 2.03 14.27 -4.55
C THR A 78 1.53 13.93 -5.94
N GLU A 79 2.44 13.62 -6.87
CA GLU A 79 2.07 13.28 -8.23
C GLU A 79 1.39 11.90 -8.29
N ALA A 80 0.36 11.78 -9.14
CA ALA A 80 -0.51 10.61 -9.16
C ALA A 80 0.20 9.35 -9.67
N GLU A 81 1.27 9.52 -10.45
CA GLU A 81 2.09 8.45 -11.01
C GLU A 81 3.19 7.97 -10.07
N ASN A 82 3.38 8.64 -8.94
CA ASN A 82 4.48 8.35 -8.02
C ASN A 82 4.02 7.46 -6.86
N CYS A 83 4.75 6.37 -6.69
CA CYS A 83 4.74 5.52 -5.49
C CYS A 83 6.15 5.51 -4.92
N ILE A 84 6.27 5.94 -3.67
CA ILE A 84 7.54 6.12 -3.00
C ILE A 84 7.68 5.03 -1.95
N VAL A 85 8.72 4.21 -2.06
CA VAL A 85 9.00 3.08 -1.16
C VAL A 85 10.24 3.41 -0.32
N ARG A 86 10.06 3.45 1.00
CA ARG A 86 11.11 3.66 2.00
C ARG A 86 11.30 2.41 2.85
N ALA A 87 12.22 2.49 3.82
CA ALA A 87 12.58 1.36 4.67
C ALA A 87 11.40 0.90 5.56
N ASP A 88 10.59 1.84 6.02
CA ASP A 88 9.61 1.68 7.09
C ASP A 88 8.19 2.11 6.67
N TYR A 89 8.06 2.70 5.48
CA TYR A 89 6.78 3.03 4.87
C TYR A 89 6.86 3.09 3.35
N ALA A 90 5.70 3.04 2.71
CA ALA A 90 5.50 3.48 1.34
C ALA A 90 4.29 4.40 1.25
N TYR A 91 4.26 5.26 0.23
CA TYR A 91 3.08 6.07 -0.02
C TYR A 91 2.83 6.28 -1.51
N PHE A 92 1.56 6.56 -1.84
CA PHE A 92 1.13 6.98 -3.18
C PHE A 92 0.93 8.49 -3.19
N GLY A 93 1.48 9.19 -4.18
CA GLY A 93 1.47 10.67 -4.19
C GLY A 93 0.04 11.26 -4.21
N LYS A 94 -0.87 10.63 -4.95
CA LYS A 94 -2.29 10.95 -4.89
C LYS A 94 -3.08 9.91 -4.11
N ASP A 95 -3.37 8.79 -4.76
CA ASP A 95 -4.15 7.68 -4.22
C ASP A 95 -3.76 6.38 -4.93
N PHE A 96 -3.98 5.24 -4.25
CA PHE A 96 -3.69 3.91 -4.77
C PHE A 96 -4.26 3.67 -6.17
N GLU A 97 -5.53 4.01 -6.41
CA GLU A 97 -6.17 3.72 -7.70
C GLU A 97 -5.61 4.56 -8.85
N SER A 98 -5.27 5.83 -8.59
CA SER A 98 -4.69 6.71 -9.59
C SER A 98 -3.28 6.24 -9.96
N TYR A 99 -2.49 5.80 -8.98
CA TYR A 99 -1.19 5.20 -9.25
C TYR A 99 -1.34 3.93 -10.12
N LEU A 100 -2.23 3.01 -9.76
CA LEU A 100 -2.44 1.79 -10.54
C LEU A 100 -2.92 2.07 -11.97
N ARG A 101 -3.76 3.10 -12.18
CA ARG A 101 -4.17 3.52 -13.53
C ARG A 101 -3.03 3.99 -14.41
N THR A 102 -1.96 4.53 -13.81
CA THR A 102 -0.76 4.94 -14.53
C THR A 102 0.24 3.79 -14.66
N ALA A 103 0.39 2.99 -13.61
CA ALA A 103 1.42 1.95 -13.53
C ALA A 103 1.06 0.65 -14.26
N ILE A 104 -0.22 0.40 -14.52
CA ILE A 104 -0.70 -0.82 -15.17
C ILE A 104 -1.42 -0.43 -16.47
N GLU A 105 -0.93 -0.97 -17.59
CA GLU A 105 -1.59 -0.83 -18.89
C GLU A 105 -3.01 -1.40 -18.84
N ASP A 106 -3.96 -0.73 -19.51
CA ASP A 106 -5.38 -1.11 -19.56
C ASP A 106 -6.12 -1.20 -18.21
N TYR A 107 -5.55 -0.71 -17.10
CA TYR A 107 -6.21 -0.78 -15.79
C TYR A 107 -7.61 -0.16 -15.78
N THR A 108 -7.78 0.98 -16.45
CA THR A 108 -9.09 1.65 -16.56
C THR A 108 -10.11 0.78 -17.32
N SER A 109 -9.69 0.12 -18.39
CA SER A 109 -10.50 -0.81 -19.17
C SER A 109 -10.89 -2.04 -18.36
N MET A 110 -9.98 -2.54 -17.52
CA MET A 110 -10.24 -3.63 -16.59
C MET A 110 -11.25 -3.23 -15.51
N GLU A 111 -11.13 -2.02 -14.94
CA GLU A 111 -12.10 -1.51 -13.97
C GLU A 111 -13.52 -1.45 -14.56
N GLN A 112 -13.66 -1.00 -15.81
CA GLN A 112 -14.93 -0.95 -16.52
C GLN A 112 -15.50 -2.35 -16.74
N THR A 113 -14.69 -3.27 -17.27
CA THR A 113 -15.07 -4.65 -17.50
C THR A 113 -15.56 -5.33 -16.21
N ILE A 114 -14.86 -5.10 -15.09
CA ILE A 114 -15.22 -5.65 -13.79
C ILE A 114 -16.57 -5.12 -13.30
N SER A 115 -16.83 -3.82 -13.51
CA SER A 115 -18.12 -3.22 -13.15
C SER A 115 -19.27 -3.69 -14.01
N GLU A 116 -19.07 -3.78 -15.32
CA GLU A 116 -20.15 -4.10 -16.26
C GLU A 116 -20.48 -5.59 -16.29
N LYS A 117 -19.45 -6.44 -16.35
CA LYS A 117 -19.62 -7.89 -16.52
C LYS A 117 -19.85 -8.63 -15.20
N TYR A 118 -19.19 -8.19 -14.14
CA TYR A 118 -19.23 -8.88 -12.84
C TYR A 118 -20.04 -8.11 -11.79
N HIS A 119 -20.59 -6.94 -12.14
CA HIS A 119 -21.39 -6.09 -11.27
C HIS A 119 -20.69 -5.67 -9.96
N ILE A 120 -19.36 -5.58 -10.00
CA ILE A 120 -18.55 -5.12 -8.87
C ILE A 120 -18.31 -3.62 -9.01
N SER A 121 -18.99 -2.84 -8.16
CA SER A 121 -18.93 -1.37 -8.15
C SER A 121 -18.01 -0.80 -7.07
N SER A 122 -17.72 -1.56 -6.02
CA SER A 122 -16.90 -1.09 -4.91
C SER A 122 -15.42 -1.00 -5.30
N LYS A 123 -14.75 0.11 -4.94
CA LYS A 123 -13.32 0.30 -5.22
C LYS A 123 -12.46 -0.87 -4.71
N PRO A 124 -12.65 -1.38 -3.47
CA PRO A 124 -11.85 -2.50 -2.99
C PRO A 124 -12.12 -3.80 -3.76
N GLY A 125 -13.37 -4.02 -4.18
CA GLY A 125 -13.74 -5.18 -4.98
C GLY A 125 -13.08 -5.16 -6.35
N LYS A 126 -13.09 -4.00 -7.03
CA LYS A 126 -12.41 -3.83 -8.32
C LYS A 126 -10.91 -4.05 -8.20
N ALA A 127 -10.25 -3.37 -7.26
CA ALA A 127 -8.80 -3.48 -7.08
C ALA A 127 -8.36 -4.91 -6.77
N LYS A 128 -9.08 -5.63 -5.90
CA LYS A 128 -8.82 -7.04 -5.62
C LYS A 128 -9.00 -7.91 -6.86
N ALA A 129 -10.08 -7.72 -7.60
CA ALA A 129 -10.35 -8.50 -8.80
C ALA A 129 -9.27 -8.27 -9.86
N ILE A 130 -8.84 -7.03 -10.08
CA ILE A 130 -7.72 -6.72 -10.99
C ILE A 130 -6.45 -7.39 -10.49
N ALA A 131 -6.12 -7.27 -9.19
CA ALA A 131 -4.93 -7.89 -8.61
C ALA A 131 -4.85 -9.41 -8.83
N GLN A 132 -6.00 -10.08 -8.96
CA GLN A 132 -6.07 -11.52 -9.23
C GLN A 132 -5.83 -11.88 -10.71
N HIS A 133 -6.07 -10.95 -11.65
CA HIS A 133 -6.15 -11.27 -13.08
C HIS A 133 -5.11 -10.57 -13.97
N ILE A 134 -4.45 -9.50 -13.52
CA ILE A 134 -3.38 -8.88 -14.32
C ILE A 134 -2.26 -9.87 -14.58
N GLU A 135 -1.60 -9.82 -15.72
CA GLU A 135 -0.51 -10.75 -16.04
C GLU A 135 0.78 -10.37 -15.30
N GLU A 136 1.18 -9.11 -15.42
CA GLU A 136 2.42 -8.59 -14.84
C GLU A 136 2.16 -7.95 -13.46
N ILE A 137 3.02 -8.27 -12.49
CA ILE A 137 2.95 -7.67 -11.17
C ILE A 137 3.69 -6.32 -11.19
N PRO A 138 3.03 -5.22 -10.73
CA PRO A 138 3.64 -3.90 -10.69
C PRO A 138 4.95 -3.88 -9.89
N HIS A 139 5.94 -3.12 -10.37
CA HIS A 139 7.27 -3.08 -9.77
C HIS A 139 7.26 -2.71 -8.27
N PHE A 140 6.43 -1.74 -7.88
CA PHE A 140 6.34 -1.30 -6.48
C PHE A 140 5.99 -2.42 -5.48
N ILE A 141 5.29 -3.48 -5.93
CA ILE A 141 4.98 -4.63 -5.09
C ILE A 141 6.25 -5.41 -4.74
N LYS A 142 7.16 -5.56 -5.71
CA LYS A 142 8.46 -6.20 -5.48
C LYS A 142 9.31 -5.35 -4.54
N ASP A 143 9.31 -4.03 -4.75
CA ASP A 143 10.03 -3.10 -3.87
C ASP A 143 9.52 -3.20 -2.42
N ILE A 144 8.19 -3.24 -2.22
CA ILE A 144 7.59 -3.43 -0.89
C ILE A 144 7.98 -4.79 -0.31
N ALA A 145 7.88 -5.88 -1.08
CA ALA A 145 8.25 -7.22 -0.62
C ALA A 145 9.71 -7.27 -0.15
N ASP A 146 10.62 -6.66 -0.90
CA ASP A 146 12.04 -6.58 -0.53
C ASP A 146 12.24 -5.80 0.78
N LYS A 147 11.50 -4.70 1.00
CA LYS A 147 11.55 -3.97 2.28
C LYS A 147 11.02 -4.80 3.44
N LEU A 148 9.94 -5.55 3.24
CA LEU A 148 9.39 -6.43 4.27
C LEU A 148 10.40 -7.52 4.67
N LEU A 149 11.06 -8.15 3.68
CA LEU A 149 12.13 -9.13 3.93
C LEU A 149 13.31 -8.51 4.70
N ILE A 150 13.74 -7.31 4.32
CA ILE A 150 14.83 -6.62 5.01
C ILE A 150 14.45 -6.31 6.47
N ILE A 151 13.23 -5.83 6.72
CA ILE A 151 12.73 -5.57 8.07
C ILE A 151 12.71 -6.83 8.91
N GLU A 152 12.27 -7.95 8.33
CA GLU A 152 12.28 -9.26 9.01
C GLU A 152 13.71 -9.65 9.44
N LEU A 153 14.68 -9.54 8.52
CA LEU A 153 16.06 -9.94 8.74
C LEU A 153 16.81 -9.06 9.74
N LEU A 154 16.60 -7.74 9.69
CA LEU A 154 17.28 -6.79 10.57
C LEU A 154 16.76 -6.84 12.01
N GLY A 155 15.57 -7.38 12.23
CA GLY A 155 14.91 -7.33 13.54
C GLY A 155 14.57 -5.89 13.95
N GLN A 156 14.31 -5.67 15.24
CA GLN A 156 14.01 -4.34 15.75
C GLN A 156 15.27 -3.46 15.82
N ASN A 157 15.18 -2.24 15.30
CA ASN A 157 16.00 -1.10 15.70
C ASN A 157 15.36 -0.38 16.89
#